data_AF-A0A553G0T0-F1
#
_entry.id   AF-A0A553G0T0-F1
#
_cell.length_a   1.000
_cell.length_b   1.000
_cell.length_c   1.000
_cell.angle_alpha   90.00
_cell.angle_beta   90.00
_cell.angle_gamma   90.00
#
_symmetry.space_group_name_H-M   'P 1'
#
loop_
_entity.id
_entity.type
_entity.pdbx_description
1 polymer ?
#
loop_
_entity_poly.entity_id
_entity_poly.type
_entity_poly.pdbx_seq_one_letter_code
_entity_poly.pdbx_strand_id
1 'polypeptide(L)'
;MTVGPLEIGLVVLVIVLLFGAKKLPELARSMGRSMRIFKSEVKEMKEENNTSEQQGQIAGSKQSDEDFWNSPEMQPRTSKPADGNQN
;
A
#
# COMPACT_ATOMS: atom_id res chain seq x y z
N MET A 1 7.80 -32.63 -20.48
CA MET A 1 8.78 -33.08 -19.46
C MET A 1 8.81 -32.05 -18.35
N THR A 2 7.88 -32.12 -17.40
CA THR A 2 7.87 -31.21 -16.24
C THR A 2 8.80 -31.78 -15.18
N VAL A 3 9.80 -31.00 -14.76
CA VAL A 3 10.64 -31.36 -13.61
C VAL A 3 9.75 -31.59 -12.39
N GLY A 4 9.79 -32.80 -11.87
CA GLY A 4 8.99 -33.21 -10.74
C GLY A 4 9.63 -32.78 -9.42
N PRO A 5 8.88 -32.89 -8.31
CA PRO A 5 9.42 -32.65 -6.97
C PRO A 5 10.66 -33.50 -6.66
N LEU A 6 10.77 -34.69 -7.26
CA LEU A 6 11.95 -35.56 -7.11
C LEU A 6 13.19 -35.02 -7.82
N GLU A 7 13.10 -34.54 -9.06
CA GLU A 7 14.26 -33.91 -9.72
C GLU A 7 14.73 -32.67 -8.95
N ILE A 8 13.80 -31.83 -8.50
CA ILE A 8 14.12 -30.64 -7.70
C ILE A 8 14.81 -31.03 -6.39
N GLY A 9 14.31 -32.07 -5.70
CA GLY A 9 14.91 -32.59 -4.48
C GLY A 9 16.34 -33.09 -4.71
N LEU A 10 16.61 -33.75 -5.84
CA LEU A 10 17.94 -34.27 -6.18
C LEU A 10 18.93 -33.12 -6.45
N VAL A 11 18.51 -32.07 -7.16
CA VAL A 11 19.34 -30.87 -7.37
C VAL A 11 19.66 -30.19 -6.03
N VAL A 12 18.66 -29.99 -5.18
CA VAL A 12 18.86 -29.39 -3.85
C VAL A 12 19.82 -30.23 -3.01
N LEU A 13 19.70 -31.56 -3.06
CA LEU A 13 20.61 -32.47 -2.36
C LEU A 13 22.06 -32.28 -2.82
N VAL A 14 22.31 -32.18 -4.13
CA VAL A 14 23.66 -31.93 -4.67
C VAL A 14 24.19 -30.58 -4.18
N ILE A 15 23.39 -29.53 -4.20
CA ILE A 15 23.79 -28.20 -3.70
C ILE A 15 24.12 -28.27 -2.19
N VAL A 16 23.31 -28.98 -1.40
CA VAL A 16 23.56 -29.18 0.04
C VAL A 16 24.86 -29.95 0.27
N LEU A 17 25.21 -30.92 -0.57
CA LEU A 17 26.49 -31.66 -0.45
C LEU A 17 27.69 -30.79 -0.81
N LEU A 18 27.58 -29.93 -1.83
CA LEU A 18 28.68 -29.04 -2.26
C LEU A 18 28.92 -27.89 -1.27
N PHE A 19 27.87 -27.23 -0.82
CA PHE A 19 27.97 -26.05 0.03
C PHE A 19 27.86 -26.39 1.52
N GLY A 20 27.22 -27.50 1.88
CA GLY A 20 26.95 -27.92 3.25
C GLY A 20 25.61 -27.40 3.79
N ALA A 21 24.94 -28.21 4.62
CA ALA A 21 23.64 -27.89 5.21
C ALA A 21 23.63 -26.63 6.09
N LYS A 22 24.79 -26.19 6.61
CA LYS A 22 24.92 -24.96 7.40
C LYS A 22 25.11 -23.71 6.54
N LYS A 23 25.67 -23.83 5.32
CA LYS A 23 25.98 -22.68 4.46
C LYS A 23 24.79 -22.18 3.67
N LEU A 24 23.91 -23.06 3.19
CA LEU A 24 22.67 -22.64 2.53
C LEU A 24 21.79 -21.71 3.38
N PRO A 25 21.43 -22.05 4.65
CA PRO A 25 20.63 -21.16 5.48
C PRO A 25 21.40 -19.92 5.91
N GLU A 26 22.72 -19.98 6.04
CA GLU A 26 23.57 -18.83 6.35
C GLU A 26 23.56 -17.80 5.19
N LEU A 27 23.76 -18.27 3.95
CA LEU A 27 23.68 -17.47 2.73
C LEU A 27 22.28 -16.91 2.50
N ALA A 28 21.24 -17.72 2.67
CA ALA A 28 19.86 -17.25 2.55
C ALA A 28 19.52 -16.18 3.60
N ARG A 29 20.01 -16.32 4.84
CA ARG A 29 19.81 -15.32 5.90
C ARG A 29 20.57 -14.03 5.65
N SER A 30 21.80 -14.08 5.13
CA SER A 30 22.55 -12.85 4.80
C SER A 30 21.94 -12.13 3.60
N MET A 31 21.64 -12.87 2.52
CA MET A 31 20.96 -12.33 1.34
C MET A 31 19.58 -11.78 1.68
N GLY A 32 18.80 -12.46 2.54
CA GLY A 32 17.49 -12.00 2.97
C GLY A 32 17.51 -10.70 3.76
N ARG A 33 18.55 -10.48 4.59
CA ARG A 33 18.74 -9.19 5.29
C ARG A 33 19.02 -8.07 4.29
N SER A 34 19.94 -8.28 3.34
CA SER A 34 20.23 -7.32 2.28
C SER A 34 18.96 -7.02 1.46
N MET A 35 18.28 -8.04 0.94
CA MET A 35 17.06 -7.89 0.16
C MET A 35 15.95 -7.14 0.91
N ARG A 36 15.84 -7.29 2.24
CA ARG A 36 14.87 -6.56 3.05
C ARG A 36 15.15 -5.06 3.03
N ILE A 37 16.42 -4.67 3.22
CA ILE A 37 16.86 -3.27 3.21
C ILE A 37 16.66 -2.67 1.81
N PHE A 38 17.12 -3.36 0.77
CA PHE A 38 16.89 -2.94 -0.61
C PHE A 38 15.40 -2.80 -0.94
N LYS A 39 14.55 -3.73 -0.48
CA LYS A 39 13.10 -3.67 -0.73
C LYS A 39 12.42 -2.52 0.02
N SER A 40 12.87 -2.16 1.22
CA SER A 40 12.35 -0.98 1.93
C SER A 40 12.76 0.32 1.24
N GLU A 41 14.03 0.47 0.86
CA GLU A 41 14.50 1.65 0.15
C GLU A 41 13.81 1.81 -1.21
N VAL A 42 13.69 0.72 -1.98
CA VAL A 42 12.98 0.74 -3.28
C VAL A 42 11.47 0.99 -3.11
N LYS A 43 10.87 0.59 -1.98
CA LYS A 43 9.45 0.87 -1.69
C LYS A 43 9.24 2.34 -1.35
N GLU A 44 10.12 2.90 -0.53
CA GLU A 44 10.13 4.34 -0.22
C GLU A 44 10.31 5.17 -1.49
N MET A 45 11.22 4.74 -2.38
CA MET A 45 11.41 5.37 -3.70
C MET A 45 10.19 5.31 -4.63
N LYS A 46 9.42 4.22 -4.56
CA LYS A 46 8.15 4.12 -5.28
C LYS A 46 7.06 4.95 -4.62
N GLU A 47 7.05 5.01 -3.30
CA GLU A 47 6.05 5.76 -2.54
C GLU A 47 6.26 7.26 -2.64
N GLU A 48 7.49 7.78 -2.72
CA GLU A 48 7.75 9.20 -3.00
C GLU A 48 7.32 9.62 -4.42
N ASN A 49 7.41 8.70 -5.39
CA ASN A 49 6.90 8.94 -6.73
C ASN A 49 5.36 8.93 -6.80
N ASN A 50 4.68 8.10 -6.01
CA ASN A 50 3.20 8.13 -5.88
C ASN A 50 2.72 9.24 -4.93
N THR A 51 3.54 9.64 -3.96
CA THR A 51 3.25 10.72 -3.01
C THR A 51 3.48 12.09 -3.64
N SER A 52 4.20 12.19 -4.76
CA SER A 52 4.17 13.40 -5.59
C SER A 52 2.77 13.70 -6.17
N GLU A 53 1.85 12.73 -6.17
CA GLU A 53 0.43 12.94 -6.47
C GLU A 53 -0.45 13.06 -5.20
N GLN A 54 0.10 12.83 -4.00
CA GLN A 54 -0.68 12.79 -2.75
C GLN A 54 -0.16 13.69 -1.61
N GLN A 55 0.98 14.37 -1.79
CA GLN A 55 1.55 15.36 -0.88
C GLN A 55 1.11 16.79 -1.25
N GLY A 56 -0.14 16.93 -1.67
CA GLY A 56 -0.91 18.16 -1.60
C GLY A 56 -1.98 18.13 -0.51
N GLN A 57 -2.01 17.09 0.34
CA GLN A 57 -3.10 16.86 1.30
C GLN A 57 -2.59 16.31 2.64
N ILE A 58 -1.65 17.00 3.29
CA ILE A 58 -1.41 16.80 4.73
C ILE A 58 -1.15 18.16 5.42
N ALA A 59 -2.07 19.10 5.21
CA ALA A 59 -2.25 20.29 6.06
C ALA A 59 -3.70 20.80 5.91
N GLY A 60 -4.67 19.96 6.27
CA GLY A 60 -6.09 20.34 6.25
C GLY A 60 -7.01 19.13 6.12
N SER A 61 -7.80 18.89 7.17
CA SER A 61 -9.08 18.16 7.14
C SER A 61 -9.11 16.79 6.45
N LYS A 62 -8.85 15.72 7.20
CA LYS A 62 -9.26 14.35 6.84
C LYS A 62 -10.54 13.91 7.57
N GLN A 63 -11.38 14.87 7.96
CA GLN A 63 -12.66 14.62 8.62
C GLN A 63 -13.63 15.74 8.25
N SER A 64 -14.12 15.71 7.02
CA SER A 64 -15.15 16.65 6.55
C SER A 64 -15.84 16.21 5.26
N ASP A 65 -15.31 15.24 4.51
CA ASP A 65 -15.91 14.90 3.21
C ASP A 65 -17.13 13.97 3.32
N GLU A 66 -17.22 13.15 4.38
CA GLU A 66 -18.36 12.24 4.59
C GLU A 66 -19.52 12.91 5.37
N ASP A 67 -19.21 13.78 6.35
CA ASP A 67 -20.22 14.47 7.19
C ASP A 67 -20.87 15.70 6.50
N PHE A 68 -20.22 16.26 5.47
CA PHE A 68 -20.73 17.40 4.70
C PHE A 68 -21.97 17.05 3.88
N TRP A 69 -21.98 15.88 3.23
CA TRP A 69 -23.12 15.40 2.44
C TRP A 69 -24.30 14.91 3.29
N ASN A 70 -24.05 14.57 4.55
CA ASN A 70 -25.04 13.97 5.44
C ASN A 70 -25.71 14.97 6.39
N SER A 71 -25.43 16.27 6.24
CA SER A 71 -26.03 17.34 7.05
C SER A 71 -27.36 17.81 6.44
N PRO A 72 -28.52 17.60 7.10
CA PRO A 72 -29.84 18.03 6.62
C PRO A 72 -30.04 19.57 6.59
N GLU A 73 -29.01 20.34 6.93
CA GLU A 73 -29.03 21.79 7.10
C GLU A 73 -28.84 22.58 5.80
N MET A 74 -28.38 21.95 4.71
CA MET A 74 -28.21 22.59 3.39
C MET A 74 -29.46 22.52 2.50
N GLN A 75 -30.65 22.50 3.09
CA GLN A 75 -31.84 22.82 2.31
C GLN A 75 -31.85 24.34 2.11
N PRO A 76 -31.79 24.85 0.86
CA PRO A 76 -31.99 26.28 0.64
C PRO A 76 -33.35 26.61 1.23
N ARG A 77 -33.38 27.37 2.32
CA ARG A 77 -34.62 28.00 2.77
C ARG A 77 -35.03 28.91 1.64
N THR A 78 -35.89 28.39 0.77
CA THR A 78 -36.61 29.19 -0.20
C THR A 78 -37.30 30.27 0.64
N SER A 79 -36.77 31.47 0.57
CA SER A 79 -37.39 32.66 1.10
C SER A 79 -38.68 32.82 0.31
N LYS A 80 -39.76 32.26 0.85
CA LYS A 80 -41.13 32.62 0.48
C LYS A 80 -41.20 34.14 0.69
N PRO A 81 -41.30 34.97 -0.37
CA PRO A 81 -41.62 36.37 -0.14
C PRO A 81 -43.06 36.37 0.36
N ALA A 82 -43.24 36.57 1.67
CA ALA A 82 -44.53 36.97 2.21
C ALA A 82 -44.72 38.45 1.83
N ASP A 83 -44.97 38.67 0.54
CA ASP A 83 -45.40 39.94 0.01
C ASP A 83 -46.89 40.11 0.31
N GLY A 84 -47.19 41.18 1.02
CA GLY A 84 -48.52 41.52 1.47
C GLY A 84 -49.34 42.10 0.33
N ASN A 85 -50.40 41.40 -0.05
CA ASN A 85 -51.51 41.97 -0.80
C ASN A 85 -52.71 41.03 -0.69
N GLN A 86 -53.61 41.30 0.26
CA GLN A 86 -55.05 41.13 0.06
C GLN A 86 -55.74 42.26 0.84
N ASN A 87 -56.32 43.19 0.10
CA ASN A 87 -57.28 44.20 0.58
C ASN A 87 -58.44 43.57 1.36
#